data_AF-A0A091AH50-F1
#
_entry.id   AF-A0A091AH50-F1
#
_cell.length_a   1.000
_cell.length_b   1.000
_cell.length_c   1.000
_cell.angle_alpha   90.00
_cell.angle_beta   90.00
_cell.angle_gamma   90.00
#
_symmetry.space_group_name_H-M   'P 1'
#
loop_
_entity.id
_entity.type
_entity.pdbx_description
1 polymer ?
#
loop_
_entity_poly.entity_id
_entity_poly.type
_entity_poly.pdbx_seq_one_letter_code
_entity_poly.pdbx_strand_id
1 'polypeptide(L)' 'MELKIARSEHDAKPKKIDLKKITEMVEKTNSLMLYFDRENSHKDLLALQDHFEGEGKSFYMREVRYGLSANEYMYEVHIL' A
#
# COMPACT_ATOMS: atom_id res chain seq x y z
N MET A 1 1.72 11.42 5.76
CA MET A 1 0.91 10.91 4.62
C MET A 1 0.04 9.80 5.18
N GLU A 2 -1.27 9.92 5.05
CA GLU A 2 -2.23 8.90 5.50
C GLU A 2 -2.68 8.09 4.28
N LEU A 3 -2.26 6.83 4.20
CA LEU A 3 -2.65 5.92 3.13
C LEU A 3 -3.85 5.09 3.59
N LYS A 4 -4.81 4.85 2.68
CA LYS A 4 -5.97 3.98 2.92
C LYS A 4 -5.63 2.55 2.52
N ILE A 5 -5.63 1.61 3.45
CA ILE A 5 -5.48 0.20 3.08
C ILE A 5 -6.80 -0.34 2.52
N ALA A 6 -6.68 -1.29 1.59
CA ALA A 6 -7.81 -1.97 0.99
C ALA A 6 -8.65 -2.64 2.09
N ARG A 7 -9.97 -2.56 1.95
CA ARG A 7 -10.92 -3.13 2.91
C ARG A 7 -11.01 -4.63 2.65
N SER A 8 -10.93 -5.44 3.71
CA SER A 8 -11.12 -6.88 3.61
C SER A 8 -12.59 -7.27 3.46
N GLU A 9 -13.51 -6.40 3.87
CA GLU A 9 -14.96 -6.57 3.77
C GLU A 9 -15.59 -5.32 3.15
N HIS A 10 -16.64 -5.50 2.34
CA HIS A 10 -17.27 -4.42 1.57
C HIS A 10 -17.84 -3.29 2.46
N ASP A 11 -18.28 -3.63 3.67
CA ASP A 11 -18.87 -2.70 4.65
C ASP A 11 -17.85 -2.18 5.69
N ALA A 12 -16.62 -2.70 5.69
CA ALA A 12 -15.61 -2.29 6.66
C ALA A 12 -15.06 -0.88 6.34
N LYS A 13 -14.92 -0.04 7.37
CA LYS A 13 -14.29 1.28 7.19
C LYS A 13 -12.85 1.11 6.69
N PRO A 14 -12.43 1.86 5.66
CA PRO A 14 -11.05 1.81 5.18
C PRO A 14 -10.13 2.18 6.33
N LYS A 15 -9.24 1.25 6.68
CA LYS A 15 -8.25 1.49 7.71
C LYS A 15 -7.21 2.45 7.14
N LYS A 16 -7.01 3.58 7.83
CA LYS A 16 -5.92 4.48 7.47
C LYS A 16 -4.66 3.99 8.16
N ILE A 17 -3.56 4.01 7.43
CA ILE A 17 -2.25 3.70 7.94
C ILE A 17 -1.33 4.89 7.68
N ASP A 18 -0.54 5.23 8.69
CA ASP A 18 0.47 6.28 8.57
C ASP A 18 1.78 5.67 8.08
N LEU A 19 2.56 6.43 7.31
CA LEU A 19 3.87 6.03 6.80
C LEU A 19 4.78 5.50 7.93
N LYS A 20 4.77 6.15 9.10
CA LYS A 20 5.58 5.69 10.25
C LYS A 20 5.26 4.26 10.68
N LYS A 21 3.97 3.90 10.69
CA LYS A 21 3.53 2.54 11.04
C LYS A 21 3.95 1.53 9.98
N ILE A 22 3.95 1.91 8.70
CA ILE A 22 4.43 1.03 7.63
C ILE A 22 5.92 0.79 7.83
N THR A 23 6.71 1.85 8.04
CA THR A 23 8.15 1.74 8.29
C THR A 23 8.45 0.85 9.49
N GLU A 24 7.79 1.05 10.64
CA GLU A 24 7.96 0.19 11.82
C GLU A 24 7.64 -1.29 11.55
N MET A 25 6.61 -1.58 10.75
CA MET A 25 6.26 -2.96 10.39
C MET A 25 7.26 -3.58 9.42
N VAL A 26 7.74 -2.80 8.45
CA VAL A 26 8.79 -3.24 7.52
C VAL A 26 10.09 -3.53 8.29
N GLU A 27 10.50 -2.65 9.19
CA GLU A 27 11.71 -2.85 10.02
C GLU A 27 11.59 -4.08 10.93
N LYS A 28 10.40 -4.37 11.47
CA LYS A 28 10.18 -5.55 12.30
C LYS A 28 10.21 -6.87 11.54
N THR A 29 9.66 -6.88 10.33
CA THR A 29 9.33 -8.12 9.61
C THR A 29 10.27 -8.36 8.42
N ASN A 30 11.07 -7.36 8.06
CA ASN A 30 12.00 -7.30 6.92
C ASN A 30 11.35 -7.62 5.56
N SER A 31 10.04 -7.77 5.54
CA SER A 31 9.20 -8.03 4.38
C SER A 31 7.76 -7.65 4.77
N LEU A 32 7.08 -6.86 3.94
CA LEU A 32 5.72 -6.42 4.23
C LEU A 32 4.91 -6.35 2.94
N MET A 33 3.75 -7.01 2.95
CA MET A 33 2.79 -7.00 1.85
C MET A 33 1.54 -6.26 2.30
N LEU A 34 1.22 -5.15 1.61
CA LEU A 34 0.06 -4.32 1.90
C LEU A 34 -0.76 -4.12 0.63
N TYR A 35 -2.07 -4.07 0.81
CA TYR A 35 -3.01 -3.70 -0.24
C TYR A 35 -3.55 -2.31 0.07
N PHE A 36 -3.47 -1.41 -0.89
CA PHE A 36 -3.96 -0.04 -0.82
C PHE A 36 -5.19 0.12 -1.71
N ASP A 37 -6.14 0.91 -1.21
CA ASP A 37 -7.35 1.23 -1.94
C ASP A 37 -7.03 2.12 -3.17
N ARG A 38 -7.80 2.00 -4.25
CA ARG A 38 -7.64 2.84 -5.45
C ARG A 38 -7.85 4.33 -5.18
N GLU A 39 -8.54 4.67 -4.09
CA GLU A 39 -8.75 6.05 -3.65
C GLU A 39 -7.44 6.75 -3.18
N ASN A 40 -6.33 6.02 -3.06
CA ASN A 40 -5.04 6.64 -2.71
C ASN A 40 -4.48 7.48 -3.86
N SER A 41 -3.87 8.60 -3.49
CA SER A 41 -3.18 9.44 -4.44
C SER A 41 -1.91 8.75 -4.91
N HIS A 42 -1.72 8.66 -6.23
CA HIS A 42 -0.53 8.03 -6.83
C HIS A 42 0.79 8.69 -6.34
N LYS A 43 0.74 9.99 -6.03
CA LYS A 43 1.87 10.72 -5.45
C LYS A 43 2.30 10.19 -4.08
N ASP A 44 1.36 9.85 -3.21
CA ASP A 44 1.68 9.29 -1.89
C ASP A 44 2.32 7.90 -2.02
N LEU A 45 1.87 7.08 -3.00
CA LEU A 45 2.48 5.77 -3.28
C LEU A 45 3.90 5.89 -3.83
N LEU A 46 4.15 6.84 -4.74
CA LEU A 46 5.49 7.12 -5.25
C LEU A 46 6.43 7.63 -4.14
N ALA A 47 5.92 8.45 -3.22
CA ALA A 47 6.72 8.90 -2.07
C ALA A 47 7.03 7.75 -1.10
N LEU A 48 6.10 6.79 -0.95
CA LEU A 48 6.34 5.56 -0.19
C LEU A 48 7.46 4.73 -0.84
N GLN A 49 7.40 4.57 -2.17
CA GLN A 49 8.42 3.88 -2.95
C GLN A 49 9.80 4.52 -2.77
N ASP A 50 9.92 5.84 -3.00
CA ASP A 50 11.18 6.57 -2.88
C ASP A 50 11.80 6.46 -1.47
N HIS A 51 10.96 6.51 -0.43
CA HIS A 51 11.41 6.33 0.95
C HIS A 51 12.03 4.94 1.17
N PHE A 52 11.38 3.87 0.71
CA PHE A 52 11.89 2.51 0.92
C PHE A 52 13.05 2.15 0.01
N GLU A 53 13.04 2.60 -1.25
CA GLU A 53 14.19 2.45 -2.15
C GLU A 53 15.42 3.22 -1.63
N GLY A 54 15.22 4.41 -1.06
CA GLY A 54 16.28 5.19 -0.40
C GLY A 54 16.87 4.49 0.83
N GLU A 55 16.09 3.64 1.51
CA GLU A 55 16.57 2.77 2.59
C GLU A 55 17.22 1.47 2.08
N GLY A 56 17.29 1.26 0.76
CA GLY A 56 17.85 0.05 0.15
C GLY A 56 16.90 -1.16 0.15
N LYS A 57 15.60 -0.93 0.40
CA LYS A 57 14.56 -1.97 0.36
C LYS A 57 13.95 -2.05 -1.05
N SER A 58 13.68 -3.26 -1.50
CA SER A 58 13.01 -3.51 -2.78
C SER A 58 11.52 -3.22 -2.65
N PHE A 59 11.02 -2.30 -3.46
CA PHE A 59 9.62 -1.92 -3.50
C PHE A 59 8.96 -2.41 -4.79
N TYR A 60 7.94 -3.25 -4.68
CA TYR A 60 7.16 -3.74 -5.81
C TYR A 60 5.72 -3.29 -5.66
N MET A 61 5.21 -2.57 -6.64
CA MET A 61 3.80 -2.19 -6.71
C MET A 61 3.17 -2.77 -7.96
N ARG A 62 1.96 -3.33 -7.82
CA ARG A 62 1.12 -3.73 -8.95
C ARG A 62 -0.34 -3.39 -8.71
N GLU A 63 -1.07 -3.20 -9.79
CA GLU A 63 -2.53 -3.05 -9.74
C GLU A 63 -3.18 -4.43 -9.80
N VAL A 64 -3.91 -4.79 -8.74
CA VAL A 64 -4.67 -6.04 -8.64
C VAL A 64 -6.13 -5.73 -8.89
N ARG A 65 -6.66 -6.25 -10.00
CA ARG A 65 -8.10 -6.17 -10.33
C ARG A 65 -8.84 -7.32 -9.68
N TYR A 66 -9.91 -7.02 -8.95
CA TYR A 66 -10.74 -8.02 -8.28
C TYR A 66 -12.16 -8.11 -8.88
N GLY A 67 -12.48 -7.28 -9.86
CA GLY A 67 -13.74 -7.31 -10.58
C GLY A 67 -13.56 -7.07 -12.08
N LEU A 68 -14.68 -7.13 -12.80
CA LEU A 68 -14.72 -6.94 -14.25
C LEU A 68 -14.77 -5.45 -14.63
N SER A 69 -15.13 -4.58 -13.69
CA SER A 69 -15.21 -3.14 -13.94
C SER A 69 -13.84 -2.48 -13.84
N ALA A 70 -13.62 -1.44 -14.65
CA ALA A 70 -12.38 -0.64 -14.62
C ALA A 70 -12.10 0.04 -13.27
N ASN A 71 -13.12 0.17 -12.42
CA ASN A 71 -13.02 0.75 -11.08
C ASN A 71 -12.81 -0.30 -9.97
N GLU A 72 -12.75 -1.59 -10.29
CA GLU A 72 -12.61 -2.68 -9.32
C GLU A 72 -11.16 -3.17 -9.25
N TYR A 73 -10.29 -2.29 -8.76
CA TYR A 73 -8.88 -2.57 -8.57
C TYR A 73 -8.35 -1.99 -7.26
N MET A 74 -7.22 -2.53 -6.81
CA MET A 74 -6.46 -2.08 -5.65
C MET A 74 -4.96 -2.15 -5.97
N TYR A 75 -4.15 -1.39 -5.24
CA TYR A 75 -2.70 -1.45 -5.39
C TYR A 75 -2.14 -2.47 -4.40
N GLU A 76 -1.45 -3.49 -4.87
CA GLU A 76 -0.66 -4.37 -4.04
C GLU A 76 0.78 -3.86 -3.99
N VAL A 77 1.31 -3.68 -2.79
CA VAL A 77 2.64 -3.18 -2.52
C VAL A 77 3.39 -4.19 -1.67
N HIS A 78 4.53 -4.65 -2.17
CA HIS A 78 5.47 -5.51 -1.44
C HIS A 78 6.75 -4.73 -1.20
N ILE A 79 7.17 -4.73 0.05
CA ILE A 79 8.42 -4.11 0.50
C ILE A 79 9.29 -5.25 1.03
N LEU A 80 10.51 -5.41 0.51
CA LEU A 80 11.45 -6.49 0.82
C LEU A 80 12.83 -5.93 1.17
#